data_AF-B4W2B4-F1
#
_entry.id   AF-B4W2B4-F1
#
_cell.length_a   1.000
_cell.length_b   1.000
_cell.length_c   1.000
_cell.angle_alpha   90.00
_cell.angle_beta   90.00
_cell.angle_gamma   90.00
#
_symmetry.space_group_name_H-M   'P 1'
#
loop_
_entity.id
_entity.type
_entity.pdbx_description
1 polymer ?
#
loop_
_entity_poly.entity_id
_entity_poly.type
_entity_poly.pdbx_seq_one_letter_code
_entity_poly.pdbx_strand_id
1 'polypeptide(L)'
;MHLHLGIDAQGLRSNLACHPIVTLIIQPKKRHKKNMLALPKLHNLPNSFPVEGAVCIELVEGIPLFRASITVQERINTLLEKQQKLPLNNEEEQELDLYKEIDDYLGFINRTVRNLYLNQNQSDL
;
A
#
# COMPACT_ATOMS: atom_id res chain seq x y z
N MET A 1 1.20 -30.98 40.31
CA MET A 1 2.55 -30.42 40.47
C MET A 1 2.85 -29.56 39.26
N HIS A 2 3.38 -28.37 39.53
CA HIS A 2 3.62 -27.25 38.61
C HIS A 2 4.24 -27.60 37.25
N LEU A 3 3.70 -26.99 36.19
CA LEU A 3 4.51 -26.58 35.04
C LEU A 3 4.21 -25.09 34.75
N HIS A 4 5.29 -24.34 34.69
CA HIS A 4 5.39 -22.89 34.70
C HIS A 4 4.97 -22.33 33.34
N LEU A 5 3.85 -21.60 33.26
CA LEU A 5 3.50 -20.77 32.12
C LEU A 5 4.21 -19.43 32.28
N GLY A 6 5.27 -19.21 31.48
CA GLY A 6 5.82 -17.88 31.26
C GLY A 6 4.77 -17.02 30.57
N ILE A 7 4.16 -16.11 31.34
CA ILE A 7 3.30 -15.06 30.84
C ILE A 7 4.21 -13.91 30.44
N ASP A 8 4.53 -13.81 29.15
CA ASP A 8 5.14 -12.61 28.60
C ASP A 8 4.01 -11.68 28.16
N ALA A 9 4.07 -10.45 28.70
CA ALA A 9 3.01 -9.46 28.73
C ALA A 9 2.42 -9.14 27.35
N GLN A 10 1.22 -9.67 27.10
CA GLN A 10 0.22 -8.96 26.32
C GLN A 10 -0.17 -7.70 27.08
N GLY A 11 0.14 -6.55 26.50
CA GLY A 11 -0.22 -5.26 27.09
C GLY A 11 -0.29 -4.13 26.09
N LEU A 12 -0.76 -4.38 24.86
CA LEU A 12 -1.68 -3.53 24.08
C LEU A 12 -1.77 -4.05 22.64
N ARG A 13 -2.80 -4.84 22.35
CA ARG A 13 -3.39 -4.90 21.02
C ARG A 13 -4.34 -3.71 20.85
N SER A 14 -4.57 -3.36 19.58
CA SER A 14 -5.60 -2.46 19.02
C SER A 14 -5.12 -1.01 18.84
N ASN A 15 -5.13 -0.41 17.65
CA ASN A 15 -6.19 -0.46 16.64
C ASN A 15 -5.75 -0.01 15.23
N LEU A 16 -6.23 -0.75 14.22
CA LEU A 16 -6.35 -0.43 12.77
C LEU A 16 -5.10 -0.35 11.87
N ALA A 17 -4.33 -1.43 11.82
CA ALA A 17 -3.60 -1.78 10.60
C ALA A 17 -4.03 -3.18 10.14
N CYS A 18 -4.68 -3.23 8.97
CA CYS A 18 -5.01 -4.43 8.19
C CYS A 18 -6.13 -5.33 8.74
N HIS A 19 -7.33 -5.19 8.15
CA HIS A 19 -8.39 -6.20 8.22
C HIS A 19 -7.87 -7.54 7.64
N PRO A 20 -8.23 -8.72 8.20
CA PRO A 20 -7.62 -10.00 7.83
C PRO A 20 -8.11 -10.63 6.50
N ILE A 21 -8.82 -9.88 5.64
CA ILE A 21 -9.36 -10.44 4.37
C ILE A 21 -8.38 -10.24 3.21
N VAL A 22 -7.43 -9.30 3.29
CA VAL A 22 -6.51 -8.99 2.18
C VAL A 22 -5.29 -9.94 2.10
N THR A 23 -5.15 -10.88 3.05
CA THR A 23 -3.98 -11.77 3.13
C THR A 23 -4.15 -13.10 2.37
N LEU A 24 -5.32 -13.40 1.78
CA LEU A 24 -5.47 -14.53 0.86
C LEU A 24 -5.61 -13.99 -0.57
N ILE A 25 -4.78 -14.49 -1.51
CA ILE A 25 -4.66 -14.12 -2.94
C ILE A 25 -3.51 -13.12 -3.26
N ILE A 26 -2.43 -13.07 -2.48
CA ILE A 26 -1.15 -12.53 -2.97
C ILE A 26 -0.10 -13.64 -2.96
N GLN A 27 0.14 -14.23 -4.13
CA GLN A 27 1.33 -15.05 -4.33
C GLN A 27 2.58 -14.17 -4.14
N PRO A 28 3.63 -14.64 -3.44
CA PRO A 28 4.87 -13.89 -3.30
C PRO A 28 5.57 -13.81 -4.65
N LYS A 29 5.36 -12.70 -5.38
CA LYS A 29 6.02 -12.45 -6.67
C LYS A 29 7.51 -12.23 -6.44
N LYS A 30 8.34 -13.04 -7.11
CA LYS A 30 9.81 -12.98 -7.05
C LYS A 30 10.30 -11.55 -7.31
N ARG A 31 11.07 -11.04 -6.37
CA ARG A 31 11.68 -9.71 -6.36
C ARG A 31 12.81 -9.67 -7.41
N HIS A 32 12.50 -9.21 -8.62
CA HIS A 32 13.54 -8.93 -9.61
C HIS A 32 14.38 -7.75 -9.12
N LYS A 33 15.69 -7.97 -8.93
CA LYS A 33 16.68 -6.88 -8.81
C LYS A 33 16.69 -6.12 -10.14
N LYS A 34 15.87 -5.08 -10.23
CA LYS A 34 15.88 -4.13 -11.35
C LYS A 34 16.90 -3.04 -11.05
N ASN A 35 17.80 -2.81 -12.00
CA ASN A 35 18.84 -1.78 -11.94
C ASN A 35 18.27 -0.43 -11.47
N MET A 36 19.01 0.19 -10.57
CA MET A 36 18.80 1.50 -9.96
C MET A 36 18.85 2.59 -11.04
N LEU A 37 17.90 3.54 -11.02
CA LEU A 37 17.82 4.83 -11.77
C LEU A 37 16.79 5.00 -12.92
N ALA A 38 15.80 4.11 -13.10
CA ALA A 38 14.64 4.47 -13.93
C ALA A 38 13.43 4.76 -13.05
N LEU A 39 12.96 6.01 -13.03
CA LEU A 39 11.63 6.34 -12.49
C LEU A 39 10.60 5.51 -13.26
N PRO A 40 9.76 4.71 -12.60
CA PRO A 40 8.70 3.99 -13.28
C PRO A 40 7.78 5.02 -13.96
N LYS A 41 7.23 4.67 -15.11
CA LYS A 41 6.17 5.48 -15.72
C LYS A 41 4.83 5.00 -15.17
N LEU A 42 3.97 5.94 -14.79
CA LEU A 42 2.55 5.69 -14.58
C LEU A 42 1.86 5.94 -15.91
N HIS A 43 1.27 4.92 -16.50
CA HIS A 43 0.77 4.99 -17.87
C HIS A 43 -0.57 5.70 -17.96
N ASN A 44 -1.49 5.36 -17.06
CA ASN A 44 -2.84 5.92 -17.05
C ASN A 44 -3.34 6.10 -15.62
N LEU A 45 -4.33 6.97 -15.46
CA LEU A 45 -5.15 7.05 -14.25
C LEU A 45 -6.54 6.47 -14.58
N PRO A 46 -7.20 5.80 -13.61
CA PRO A 46 -8.61 5.47 -13.75
C PRO A 46 -9.43 6.74 -13.98
N ASN A 47 -10.49 6.67 -14.79
CA ASN A 47 -11.39 7.80 -15.02
C ASN A 47 -12.08 8.27 -13.73
N SER A 48 -12.23 7.37 -12.76
CA SER A 48 -12.75 7.61 -11.42
C SER A 48 -11.72 8.18 -10.44
N PHE A 49 -10.46 8.31 -10.84
CA PHE A 49 -9.41 8.85 -9.99
C PHE A 49 -9.61 10.37 -9.84
N PRO A 50 -9.81 10.89 -8.62
CA PRO A 50 -10.06 12.31 -8.43
C PRO A 50 -8.87 13.17 -8.89
N VAL A 51 -9.15 14.31 -9.50
CA VAL A 51 -8.10 15.30 -9.83
C VAL A 51 -7.52 15.91 -8.56
N GLU A 52 -8.38 16.17 -7.57
CA GLU A 52 -8.00 16.73 -6.28
C GLU A 52 -8.35 15.75 -5.15
N GLY A 53 -7.51 15.77 -4.09
CA GLY A 53 -7.77 14.96 -2.90
C GLY A 53 -7.65 13.44 -3.13
N ALA A 54 -6.97 13.00 -4.19
CA ALA A 54 -6.78 11.57 -4.48
C ALA A 54 -5.62 10.94 -3.71
N VAL A 55 -4.66 11.75 -3.26
CA VAL A 55 -3.49 11.31 -2.49
C VAL A 55 -3.47 12.04 -1.15
N CYS A 56 -3.28 11.27 -0.08
CA CYS A 56 -3.03 11.75 1.26
C CYS A 56 -1.52 11.68 1.57
N ILE A 57 -1.04 12.64 2.35
CA ILE A 57 0.33 12.65 2.87
C ILE A 57 0.27 12.41 4.37
N GLU A 58 0.95 11.38 4.84
CA GLU A 58 1.13 11.05 6.25
C GLU A 58 2.59 11.24 6.64
N LEU A 59 2.85 11.85 7.79
CA LEU A 59 4.22 12.00 8.30
C LEU A 59 4.53 10.87 9.27
N VAL A 60 5.53 10.03 8.93
CA VAL A 60 5.95 8.90 9.77
C VAL A 60 7.45 8.98 9.98
N GLU A 61 7.88 9.07 11.25
CA GLU A 61 9.31 9.20 11.62
C GLU A 61 10.02 10.35 10.90
N GLY A 62 9.31 11.45 10.65
CA GLY A 62 9.84 12.62 9.91
C GLY A 62 9.91 12.44 8.39
N ILE A 63 9.43 11.31 7.85
CA ILE A 63 9.43 11.01 6.42
C ILE A 63 7.99 11.10 5.87
N PRO A 64 7.75 11.86 4.79
CA PRO A 64 6.42 11.90 4.18
C PRO A 64 6.13 10.59 3.43
N LEU A 65 4.98 10.00 3.75
CA LEU A 65 4.41 8.83 3.09
C LEU A 65 3.17 9.25 2.30
N PHE A 66 3.14 8.86 1.04
CA PHE A 66 2.04 9.11 0.12
C PHE A 66 1.14 7.88 0.06
N ARG A 67 -0.16 8.08 0.21
CA ARG A 67 -1.18 7.02 0.18
C ARG A 67 -2.36 7.47 -0.64
N ALA A 68 -3.11 6.53 -1.20
CA ALA A 68 -4.43 6.84 -1.76
C ALA A 68 -5.32 7.47 -0.68
N SER A 69 -6.12 8.46 -1.04
CA SER A 69 -7.07 9.07 -0.11
C SER A 69 -8.19 8.11 0.26
N ILE A 70 -8.96 8.47 1.29
CA ILE A 70 -10.10 7.66 1.75
C ILE A 70 -11.10 7.42 0.61
N THR A 71 -11.42 8.47 -0.17
CA THR A 71 -12.34 8.35 -1.31
C THR A 71 -11.86 7.34 -2.36
N VAL A 72 -10.56 7.33 -2.65
CA VAL A 72 -9.98 6.34 -3.58
C VAL A 72 -10.01 4.94 -2.98
N GLN A 73 -9.66 4.79 -1.69
CA GLN A 73 -9.71 3.51 -0.98
C GLN A 73 -11.14 2.94 -0.93
N GLU A 74 -12.15 3.77 -0.68
CA GLU A 74 -13.56 3.38 -0.68
C GLU A 74 -14.02 2.87 -2.05
N ARG A 75 -13.58 3.53 -3.14
CA ARG A 75 -13.88 3.04 -4.49
C ARG A 75 -13.24 1.69 -4.77
N ILE A 76 -11.97 1.52 -4.41
CA ILE A 76 -11.27 0.22 -4.53
C ILE A 76 -12.02 -0.85 -3.73
N ASN A 77 -12.37 -0.58 -2.48
CA ASN A 77 -13.09 -1.52 -1.62
C ASN A 77 -14.45 -1.89 -2.22
N THR A 78 -15.17 -0.93 -2.79
CA THR A 78 -16.47 -1.18 -3.46
C THR A 78 -16.32 -2.16 -4.62
N LEU A 79 -15.28 -1.99 -5.45
CA LEU A 79 -15.00 -2.89 -6.58
C LEU A 79 -14.60 -4.30 -6.09
N LEU A 80 -13.77 -4.38 -5.05
CA LEU A 80 -13.36 -5.66 -4.46
C LEU A 80 -14.54 -6.40 -3.81
N GLU A 81 -15.41 -5.70 -3.08
CA GLU A 81 -16.62 -6.28 -2.51
C GLU A 81 -17.59 -6.75 -3.59
N LYS A 82 -17.70 -6.00 -4.69
CA LYS A 82 -18.51 -6.41 -5.84
C LYS A 82 -17.95 -7.69 -6.46
N GLN A 83 -16.65 -7.76 -6.71
CA GLN A 83 -15.96 -8.93 -7.29
C GLN A 83 -16.20 -10.22 -6.48
N GLN A 84 -16.31 -10.13 -5.15
CA GLN A 84 -16.60 -11.28 -4.29
C GLN A 84 -18.03 -11.82 -4.46
N LYS A 85 -18.98 -10.96 -4.86
CA LYS A 85 -20.40 -11.32 -4.98
C LYS A 85 -20.76 -11.69 -6.42
N LEU A 86 -20.21 -10.94 -7.39
CA LEU A 86 -20.53 -11.02 -8.81
C LEU A 86 -19.26 -10.72 -9.62
N PRO A 87 -19.11 -11.30 -10.82
CA PRO A 87 -18.04 -10.91 -11.72
C PRO A 87 -18.14 -9.43 -12.05
N LEU A 88 -16.99 -8.76 -12.06
CA LEU A 88 -16.88 -7.39 -12.54
C LEU A 88 -17.05 -7.35 -14.05
N ASN A 89 -17.52 -6.21 -14.58
CA ASN A 89 -17.45 -6.00 -16.02
C ASN A 89 -16.02 -5.58 -16.42
N ASN A 90 -15.73 -5.58 -17.73
CA ASN A 90 -14.39 -5.25 -18.23
C ASN A 90 -13.89 -3.87 -17.79
N GLU A 91 -14.77 -2.88 -17.69
CA GLU A 91 -14.40 -1.52 -17.28
C GLU A 91 -13.99 -1.48 -15.81
N GLU A 92 -14.71 -2.20 -14.95
CA GLU A 92 -14.43 -2.33 -13.52
C GLU A 92 -13.17 -3.14 -13.23
N GLU A 93 -12.92 -4.20 -14.00
CA GLU A 93 -11.66 -4.95 -13.93
C GLU A 93 -10.47 -4.06 -14.33
N GLN A 94 -10.61 -3.33 -15.44
CA GLN A 94 -9.60 -2.39 -15.88
C GLN A 94 -9.39 -1.26 -14.85
N GLU A 95 -10.45 -0.76 -14.22
CA GLU A 95 -10.37 0.23 -13.16
C GLU A 95 -9.53 -0.27 -11.97
N LEU A 96 -9.77 -1.51 -11.51
CA LEU A 96 -8.97 -2.14 -10.44
C LEU A 96 -7.50 -2.33 -10.85
N ASP A 97 -7.23 -2.74 -12.08
CA ASP A 97 -5.86 -2.88 -12.59
C ASP A 97 -5.11 -1.54 -12.59
N LEU A 98 -5.78 -0.45 -12.95
CA LEU A 98 -5.21 0.90 -12.91
C LEU A 98 -4.97 1.38 -11.47
N TYR A 99 -5.89 1.09 -10.53
CA TYR A 99 -5.65 1.39 -9.11
C TYR A 99 -4.44 0.64 -8.55
N LYS A 100 -4.21 -0.59 -9.00
CA LYS A 100 -3.03 -1.37 -8.62
C LYS A 100 -1.73 -0.76 -9.15
N GLU A 101 -1.73 -0.24 -10.38
CA GLU A 101 -0.58 0.48 -10.94
C GLU A 101 -0.23 1.73 -10.09
N ILE A 102 -1.25 2.46 -9.64
CA ILE A 102 -1.10 3.62 -8.77
C ILE A 102 -0.53 3.20 -7.40
N ASP A 103 -1.03 2.13 -6.79
CA ASP A 103 -0.50 1.62 -5.50
C ASP A 103 0.98 1.25 -5.61
N ASP A 104 1.36 0.52 -6.67
CA ASP A 104 2.75 0.18 -6.95
C ASP A 104 3.62 1.44 -7.13
N TYR A 105 3.09 2.47 -7.81
CA TYR A 105 3.77 3.75 -8.01
C TYR A 105 3.96 4.53 -6.71
N LEU A 106 2.92 4.66 -5.88
CA LEU A 106 3.02 5.29 -4.56
C LEU A 106 4.01 4.53 -3.66
N GLY A 107 4.00 3.21 -3.70
CA GLY A 107 4.98 2.36 -3.02
C GLY A 107 6.41 2.62 -3.49
N PHE A 108 6.62 2.85 -4.79
CA PHE A 108 7.92 3.26 -5.33
C PHE A 108 8.35 4.64 -4.80
N ILE A 109 7.47 5.64 -4.81
CA ILE A 109 7.77 6.99 -4.30
C ILE A 109 8.14 6.92 -2.82
N ASN A 110 7.34 6.22 -2.01
CA ASN A 110 7.60 6.07 -0.57
C ASN A 110 8.97 5.44 -0.29
N ARG A 111 9.33 4.37 -1.01
CA ARG A 111 10.65 3.74 -0.88
C ARG A 111 11.76 4.68 -1.32
N THR A 112 11.56 5.42 -2.40
CA THR A 112 12.55 6.37 -2.93
C THR A 112 12.82 7.48 -1.92
N VAL A 113 11.76 8.14 -1.45
CA VAL A 113 11.85 9.20 -0.44
C VAL A 113 12.52 8.69 0.83
N ARG A 114 12.07 7.55 1.37
CA ARG A 114 12.68 6.93 2.56
C ARG A 114 14.16 6.65 2.36
N ASN A 115 14.53 6.06 1.24
CA ASN A 115 15.93 5.72 0.95
C ASN A 115 16.81 6.96 0.81
N LEU A 116 16.28 8.06 0.24
CA LEU A 116 17.01 9.32 0.15
C LEU A 116 17.34 9.87 1.55
N TYR A 117 16.37 9.89 2.46
CA TYR A 117 16.61 10.33 3.84
C TYR A 117 17.59 9.42 4.59
N LEU A 118 17.48 8.10 4.44
CA LEU A 118 18.41 7.17 5.08
C LEU A 118 19.85 7.33 4.58
N ASN A 119 20.04 7.58 3.28
CA ASN A 119 21.37 7.78 2.70
C ASN A 119 21.97 9.15 3.09
N GLN A 120 21.14 10.18 3.29
CA GLN A 120 21.59 11.47 3.81
C GLN A 120 22.13 11.32 5.24
N ASN A 121 21.37 10.66 6.13
CA ASN A 121 21.77 10.47 7.52
C ASN A 121 23.00 9.57 7.71
N GLN A 122 23.37 8.77 6.70
CA GLN A 122 24.62 7.98 6.72
C GLN A 122 25.86 8.78 6.30
N SER A 123 25.68 9.95 5.70
CA SER A 123 26.77 10.83 5.26
C SER A 123 27.22 11.81 6.35
N ASP A 124 26.46 11.92 7.44
CA ASP A 124 26.66 12.84 8.55
C ASP A 124 27.31 12.17 9.80
N LEU A 125 27.88 10.96 9.66
CA LEU A 125 28.59 10.20 10.71
C LEU A 125 30.06 9.97 10.38
#